data_AF-A0A9X0PL82-F1
#
_entry.id   AF-A0A9X0PL82-F1
#
_cell.length_a   1.000
_cell.length_b   1.000
_cell.length_c   1.000
_cell.angle_alpha   90.00
_cell.angle_beta   90.00
_cell.angle_gamma   90.00
#
_symmetry.space_group_name_H-M   'P 1'
#
loop_
_entity.id
_entity.type
_entity.pdbx_description
1 polymer ?
#
loop_
_entity_poly.entity_id
_entity_poly.type
_entity_poly.pdbx_seq_one_letter_code
_entity_poly.pdbx_strand_id
1 'polypeptide(L)'
;MAYGDYNGPNKPDKGHEGGSCNRALCQCAPANWYNHGALSWYCEACKEQIYDPIGQRYWKQDFPNATHPMFETREMMDARQAS
;
A
#
# COMPACT_ATOMS: atom_id res chain seq x y z
N MET A 1 5.63 -3.53 14.26
CA MET A 1 6.94 -4.11 13.91
C MET A 1 7.55 -3.21 12.84
N ALA A 2 8.83 -2.87 12.96
CA ALA A 2 9.44 -1.89 12.07
C ALA A 2 9.73 -2.53 10.70
N TYR A 3 9.85 -1.70 9.66
CA TYR A 3 10.35 -2.17 8.38
C TYR A 3 11.79 -2.65 8.54
N GLY A 4 12.09 -3.89 8.15
CA GLY A 4 13.43 -4.49 8.26
C GLY A 4 13.53 -5.63 9.27
N ASP A 5 12.58 -5.74 10.20
CA ASP A 5 12.63 -6.73 11.30
C ASP A 5 12.25 -8.15 10.84
N TYR A 6 11.62 -8.31 9.68
CA TYR A 6 11.13 -9.61 9.22
C TYR A 6 12.17 -10.31 8.33
N ASN A 7 12.62 -11.50 8.75
CA ASN A 7 13.58 -12.34 8.02
C ASN A 7 13.04 -13.73 7.64
N GLY A 8 11.73 -13.95 7.80
CA GLY A 8 11.08 -15.22 7.49
C GLY A 8 10.65 -15.37 6.01
N PRO A 9 10.08 -16.53 5.64
CA PRO A 9 9.44 -16.71 4.33
C PRO A 9 8.22 -15.79 4.16
N ASN A 10 7.72 -15.61 2.95
CA ASN A 10 6.45 -14.88 2.78
C ASN A 10 5.32 -15.56 3.57
N LYS A 11 4.65 -14.79 4.42
CA LYS A 11 3.41 -15.20 5.08
C LYS A 11 2.34 -15.46 4.02
N PRO A 12 1.42 -16.41 4.26
CA PRO A 12 0.41 -16.79 3.27
C PRO A 12 -0.58 -15.65 2.97
N ASP A 13 -0.74 -14.69 3.87
CA ASP A 13 -1.62 -13.53 3.78
C ASP A 13 -0.88 -12.24 3.35
N LYS A 14 0.37 -12.36 2.85
CA LYS A 14 1.17 -11.23 2.40
C LYS A 14 0.54 -10.52 1.21
N GLY A 15 0.34 -9.21 1.33
CA GLY A 15 -0.20 -8.35 0.30
C GLY A 15 -1.72 -8.43 0.17
N HIS A 16 -2.42 -9.13 1.07
CA HIS A 16 -3.87 -9.21 1.10
C HIS A 16 -4.49 -8.17 2.04
N GLU A 17 -5.72 -7.75 1.74
CA GLU A 17 -6.51 -6.82 2.57
C GLU A 17 -6.67 -7.34 3.99
N GLY A 18 -6.33 -6.52 4.98
CA GLY A 18 -6.35 -6.91 6.40
C GLY A 18 -5.27 -7.91 6.82
N GLY A 19 -4.52 -8.47 5.87
CA GLY A 19 -3.43 -9.42 6.10
C GLY A 19 -2.11 -8.75 6.41
N SER A 20 -1.03 -9.35 5.91
CA SER A 20 0.34 -8.92 6.17
C SER A 20 0.86 -7.98 5.06
N CYS A 21 1.60 -6.93 5.44
CA CYS A 21 2.16 -5.94 4.50
C CYS A 21 2.97 -6.58 3.36
N ASN A 22 2.79 -6.10 2.13
CA ASN A 22 3.46 -6.63 0.94
C ASN A 22 4.99 -6.46 0.91
N ARG A 23 5.60 -5.57 1.72
CA ARG A 23 7.07 -5.49 1.78
C ARG A 23 7.62 -6.74 2.47
N ALA A 24 8.50 -7.46 1.76
CA ALA A 24 9.07 -8.73 2.21
C ALA A 24 9.72 -8.64 3.61
N LEU A 25 10.40 -7.52 3.91
CA LEU A 25 11.04 -7.28 5.20
C LEU A 25 10.12 -6.64 6.27
N CYS A 26 8.83 -6.46 5.97
CA CYS A 26 7.84 -5.90 6.92
C CYS A 26 6.85 -6.97 7.35
N GLN A 27 5.99 -7.41 6.43
CA GLN A 27 4.92 -8.41 6.67
C GLN A 27 4.12 -8.20 7.97
N CYS A 28 3.96 -6.94 8.37
CA CYS A 28 3.17 -6.51 9.51
C CYS A 28 1.69 -6.44 9.13
N ALA A 29 0.83 -6.86 10.05
CA ALA A 29 -0.60 -6.66 9.96
C ALA A 29 -1.03 -5.45 10.82
N PRO A 30 -2.14 -4.77 10.50
CA PRO A 30 -2.99 -5.01 9.33
C PRO A 30 -2.50 -4.27 8.07
N ALA A 31 -2.68 -4.88 6.91
CA ALA A 31 -2.43 -4.28 5.60
C ALA A 31 -3.71 -3.62 5.05
N ASN A 32 -3.94 -2.36 5.39
CA ASN A 32 -5.17 -1.62 5.09
C ASN A 32 -5.01 -0.55 3.99
N TRP A 33 -3.83 -0.44 3.40
CA TRP A 33 -3.56 0.52 2.32
C TRP A 33 -3.27 -0.20 1.01
N TYR A 34 -4.19 -0.11 0.07
CA TYR A 34 -4.05 -0.67 -1.27
C TYR A 34 -3.16 0.21 -2.13
N ASN A 35 -2.11 -0.36 -2.72
CA ASN A 35 -1.25 0.32 -3.69
C ASN A 35 -1.73 0.03 -5.11
N HIS A 36 -2.08 1.06 -5.86
CA HIS A 36 -2.59 0.94 -7.24
C HIS A 36 -1.52 0.57 -8.26
N GLY A 37 -0.24 0.87 -8.01
CA GLY A 37 0.87 0.49 -8.89
C GLY A 37 1.30 -0.97 -8.75
N ALA A 38 1.24 -1.51 -7.53
CA ALA A 38 1.65 -2.88 -7.21
C ALA A 38 0.48 -3.87 -7.06
N LEU A 39 -0.77 -3.40 -7.09
CA LEU A 39 -1.99 -4.19 -6.90
C LEU A 39 -1.94 -5.05 -5.61
N SER A 40 -1.45 -4.48 -4.51
CA SER A 40 -1.19 -5.19 -3.26
C SER A 40 -1.43 -4.30 -2.04
N TRP A 41 -1.66 -4.92 -0.88
CA TRP A 41 -1.94 -4.22 0.37
C TRP A 41 -0.69 -4.03 1.25
N TYR A 42 -0.62 -2.86 1.89
CA TYR A 42 0.50 -2.43 2.73
C TYR A 42 -0.01 -1.95 4.09
N CYS A 43 0.85 -2.06 5.10
CA CYS A 43 0.62 -1.39 6.37
C CYS A 43 0.85 0.12 6.23
N GLU A 44 0.31 0.89 7.17
CA GLU A 44 0.41 2.36 7.20
C GLU A 44 1.86 2.84 7.17
N ALA A 45 2.73 2.32 8.03
CA ALA A 45 4.13 2.71 8.09
C ALA A 45 4.88 2.51 6.75
N CYS A 46 4.56 1.44 6.01
CA CYS A 46 5.17 1.23 4.69
C CYS A 46 4.55 2.16 3.64
N LYS A 47 3.25 2.43 3.71
CA LYS A 47 2.59 3.41 2.86
C LYS A 47 3.20 4.79 3.05
N GLU A 48 3.48 5.23 4.28
CA GLU A 48 4.11 6.53 4.55
C GLU A 48 5.52 6.65 3.96
N GLN A 49 6.31 5.57 4.02
CA GLN A 49 7.66 5.55 3.43
C GLN A 49 7.64 5.56 1.90
N ILE A 50 6.67 4.87 1.28
CA ILE A 50 6.58 4.76 -0.19
C ILE A 50 5.88 6.00 -0.78
N TYR A 51 4.85 6.51 -0.08
CA TYR A 51 4.02 7.64 -0.50
C TYR A 51 4.52 8.97 0.08
N ASP A 52 5.84 9.10 0.15
CA ASP A 52 6.52 10.34 0.50
C ASP A 52 6.32 11.41 -0.62
N PRO A 53 6.81 12.65 -0.44
CA PRO A 53 6.65 13.69 -1.47
C PRO A 53 7.19 13.30 -2.85
N ILE A 54 8.22 12.45 -2.91
CA ILE A 54 8.81 11.99 -4.16
C ILE A 54 7.90 10.94 -4.82
N GLY A 55 7.44 9.95 -4.06
CA GLY A 55 6.49 8.94 -4.51
C GLY A 55 5.17 9.56 -5.00
N GLN A 56 4.67 10.58 -4.29
CA GLN A 56 3.50 11.36 -4.73
C GLN A 56 3.74 12.07 -6.05
N ARG A 57 4.93 12.67 -6.23
CA ARG A 57 5.31 13.35 -7.47
C ARG A 57 5.40 12.36 -8.63
N TYR A 58 6.06 11.23 -8.44
CA TYR A 58 6.19 10.20 -9.49
C TYR A 58 4.83 9.59 -9.84
N TRP A 59 3.97 9.33 -8.86
CA TRP A 59 2.62 8.87 -9.14
C TRP A 59 1.86 9.83 -10.08
N LYS A 60 1.90 11.14 -9.81
CA LYS A 60 1.27 12.15 -10.68
C LYS A 60 1.91 12.26 -12.06
N GLN A 61 3.21 12.01 -12.15
CA GLN A 61 3.95 12.06 -13.42
C GLN A 61 3.66 10.84 -14.29
N ASP A 62 3.65 9.65 -13.69
CA ASP A 62 3.49 8.38 -14.41
C ASP A 62 2.01 8.07 -14.70
N PHE A 63 1.12 8.53 -13.82
CA PHE A 63 -0.33 8.35 -13.93
C PHE A 63 -1.07 9.70 -13.89
N PRO A 64 -0.83 10.59 -14.88
CA PRO A 64 -1.39 11.95 -14.86
C PRO A 64 -2.92 12.00 -14.97
N ASN A 65 -3.53 10.93 -15.48
CA ASN A 65 -4.98 10.78 -15.62
C ASN A 65 -5.63 9.99 -14.47
N ALA A 66 -4.85 9.55 -13.47
CA ALA A 66 -5.42 8.85 -12.33
C ALA A 66 -6.31 9.79 -11.52
N THR A 67 -7.55 9.39 -11.29
CA THR A 67 -8.52 10.13 -10.46
C THR A 67 -8.37 9.77 -8.97
N HIS A 68 -7.28 9.11 -8.60
CA HIS A 68 -7.02 8.59 -7.26
C HIS A 68 -5.54 8.68 -6.89
N PRO A 69 -5.21 8.74 -5.58
CA PRO A 69 -3.83 8.65 -5.12
C PRO A 69 -3.24 7.26 -5.39
N MET A 70 -1.91 7.14 -5.23
CA MET A 70 -1.20 5.85 -5.34
C MET A 70 -1.70 4.83 -4.31
N PHE A 71 -2.07 5.31 -3.12
CA PHE A 71 -2.57 4.49 -2.02
C PHE A 71 -3.96 4.94 -1.58
N GLU A 72 -4.88 3.99 -1.46
CA GLU A 72 -6.24 4.20 -0.96
C GLU A 72 -6.56 3.14 0.11
N THR A 73 -7.42 3.46 1.07
CA THR A 73 -8.09 2.43 1.90
C THR A 73 -9.28 1.85 1.14
N ARG A 74 -9.87 0.76 1.65
CA ARG A 74 -11.11 0.20 1.09
C ARG A 74 -12.22 1.24 1.03
N GLU A 75 -12.41 1.97 2.12
CA GLU A 75 -13.46 2.99 2.24
C GLU A 75 -13.27 4.11 1.21
N MET A 76 -12.03 4.51 0.92
CA MET A 76 -11.73 5.51 -0.11
C MET A 76 -12.08 5.01 -1.52
N MET A 77 -11.73 3.75 -1.83
CA MET A 77 -12.06 3.13 -3.11
C MET A 77 -13.58 3.02 -3.30
N ASP A 78 -14.29 2.58 -2.26
CA ASP A 78 -15.75 2.44 -2.29
C ASP A 78 -16.43 3.80 -2.46
N ALA A 79 -15.97 4.83 -1.74
CA ALA A 79 -16.49 6.19 -1.87
C ALA A 79 -16.32 6.77 -3.29
N ARG A 80 -15.21 6.44 -3.96
CA ARG A 80 -14.95 6.85 -5.36
C ARG A 80 -15.77 6.08 -6.37
N GLN A 81 -16.12 4.82 -6.11
CA GLN A 81 -17.00 4.06 -7.01
C GLN A 81 -18.47 4.48 -6.89
N ALA A 82 -18.86 5.04 -5.75
CA ALA A 82 -20.20 5.54 -5.50
C ALA A 82 -20.49 6.92 -6.12
N SER A 83 -19.46 7.64 -6.61
CA SER A 83 -19.55 8.97 -7.24
C SER A 83 -19.56 8.90 -8.75
#